data_AF-A0A2W6FHR8-F1
#
_entry.id   AF-A0A2W6FHR8-F1
#
_cell.length_a   1.000
_cell.length_b   1.000
_cell.length_c   1.000
_cell.angle_alpha   90.00
_cell.angle_beta   90.00
_cell.angle_gamma   90.00
#
_symmetry.space_group_name_H-M   'P 1'
#
loop_
_entity.id
_entity.type
_entity.pdbx_description
1 polymer ?
#
loop_
_entity_poly.entity_id
_entity_poly.type
_entity_poly.pdbx_seq_one_letter_code
_entity_poly.pdbx_strand_id
1 'polypeptide(L)'
;MDDVTLWRLVAVHPIGGLTEVGFVPKSSRLLVASHQGRGEYDLVDGARLARDRSEDSTSWFDPNGPACLALVSPAWVPVAGLAGGTLPIGHGRWQLELSEERAVVVDAASSISQQLCEGEEVRVAGFAPGGQTIVVGRPMDLSIYRAP
;
A
#
# COMPACT_ATOMS: atom_id res chain seq x y z
N MET A 1 29.67 11.56 10.62
CA MET A 1 29.14 11.13 9.32
C MET A 1 27.75 10.67 9.65
N ASP A 2 26.79 11.56 9.49
CA ASP A 2 25.40 11.29 9.89
C ASP A 2 24.88 10.21 8.95
N ASP A 3 24.46 9.09 9.53
CA ASP A 3 23.93 7.96 8.78
C ASP A 3 22.59 8.40 8.17
N VAL A 4 22.54 8.51 6.85
CA VAL A 4 21.32 8.89 6.14
C VAL A 4 20.32 7.76 6.36
N THR A 5 19.35 8.00 7.24
CA THR A 5 18.36 6.99 7.61
C THR A 5 17.26 6.99 6.54
N LEU A 6 17.37 6.06 5.60
CA LEU A 6 16.47 5.88 4.47
C LEU A 6 15.38 4.84 4.76
N TRP A 7 14.23 4.98 4.11
CA TRP A 7 13.18 3.97 4.11
C TRP A 7 13.69 2.68 3.48
N ARG A 8 13.51 1.57 4.21
CA ARG A 8 14.01 0.25 3.79
C ARG A 8 12.93 -0.50 3.05
N LEU A 9 13.18 -0.91 1.81
CA LEU A 9 12.34 -1.87 1.09
C LEU A 9 12.38 -3.22 1.83
N VAL A 10 11.22 -3.71 2.28
CA VAL A 10 11.12 -4.99 3.00
C VAL A 10 10.50 -6.10 2.14
N ALA A 11 9.64 -5.76 1.19
CA ALA A 11 9.07 -6.74 0.28
C ALA A 11 8.62 -6.11 -1.05
N VAL A 12 8.70 -6.91 -2.12
CA VAL A 12 8.05 -6.67 -3.40
C VAL A 12 7.25 -7.90 -3.75
N HIS A 13 5.96 -7.74 -4.03
CA HIS A 13 5.08 -8.82 -4.44
C HIS A 13 4.64 -8.63 -5.88
N PRO A 14 4.81 -9.63 -6.76
CA PRO A 14 4.17 -9.58 -8.07
C PRO A 14 2.65 -9.71 -7.91
N ILE A 15 1.93 -8.69 -8.35
CA ILE A 15 0.47 -8.60 -8.32
C ILE A 15 0.00 -8.24 -9.72
N GLY A 16 -0.39 -9.25 -10.51
CA GLY A 16 -0.91 -9.02 -11.85
C GLY A 16 -2.26 -8.31 -11.80
N GLY A 17 -2.30 -7.06 -12.25
CA GLY A 17 -3.53 -6.26 -12.29
C GLY A 17 -4.01 -5.83 -10.91
N LEU A 18 -3.11 -5.27 -10.08
CA LEU A 18 -3.47 -4.68 -8.79
C LEU A 18 -4.55 -3.62 -8.97
N THR A 19 -5.66 -3.73 -8.25
CA THR A 19 -6.77 -2.78 -8.37
C THR A 19 -6.85 -1.86 -7.16
N GLU A 20 -6.84 -2.43 -5.96
CA GLU A 20 -7.13 -1.71 -4.72
C GLU A 20 -6.20 -2.12 -3.58
N VAL A 21 -5.92 -1.20 -2.66
CA VAL A 21 -5.13 -1.45 -1.44
C VAL A 21 -5.78 -0.77 -0.24
N GLY A 22 -5.81 -1.44 0.92
CA GLY A 22 -6.35 -0.86 2.15
C GLY A 22 -5.69 -1.41 3.42
N PHE A 23 -5.56 -0.56 4.44
CA PHE A 23 -5.00 -0.97 5.73
C PHE A 23 -6.10 -1.54 6.63
N VAL A 24 -5.93 -2.78 7.07
CA VAL A 24 -6.93 -3.43 7.92
C VAL A 24 -6.92 -2.76 9.31
N PRO A 25 -8.05 -2.18 9.78
CA PRO A 25 -8.07 -1.35 10.99
C PRO A 25 -7.53 -2.07 12.22
N LYS A 26 -6.81 -1.32 13.07
CA LYS A 26 -6.23 -1.79 14.35
C LYS A 26 -5.38 -3.06 14.20
N SER A 27 -4.69 -3.23 13.07
CA SER A 27 -3.81 -4.38 12.82
C SER A 27 -2.60 -3.99 11.98
N SER A 28 -1.61 -4.89 11.89
CA SER A 28 -0.43 -4.78 11.02
C SER A 28 -0.68 -5.35 9.61
N ARG A 29 -1.93 -5.36 9.12
CA ARG A 29 -2.27 -6.06 7.88
C ARG A 29 -2.67 -5.11 6.76
N LEU A 30 -2.26 -5.47 5.56
CA LEU A 30 -2.58 -4.81 4.31
C LEU A 30 -3.47 -5.72 3.48
N LEU A 31 -4.63 -5.25 3.09
CA LEU A 31 -5.49 -5.89 2.12
C LEU A 31 -5.13 -5.39 0.72
N VAL A 32 -5.03 -6.30 -0.24
CA VAL A 32 -4.69 -6.00 -1.63
C VAL A 32 -5.68 -6.75 -2.51
N ALA A 33 -6.37 -6.04 -3.39
CA ALA A 33 -7.22 -6.60 -4.42
C ALA A 33 -6.56 -6.48 -5.79
N SER A 34 -6.93 -7.40 -6.67
CA SER A 34 -6.48 -7.48 -8.05
C SER A 34 -7.59 -8.08 -8.90
N HIS A 35 -7.40 -8.09 -10.22
CA HIS A 35 -8.28 -8.85 -11.12
C HIS A 35 -8.28 -10.36 -10.86
N GLN A 36 -7.34 -10.89 -10.07
CA GLN A 36 -7.21 -12.32 -9.73
C GLN A 36 -7.62 -12.64 -8.28
N GLY A 37 -8.48 -11.80 -7.69
CA GLY A 37 -8.93 -11.90 -6.31
C GLY A 37 -8.13 -11.01 -5.35
N ARG A 38 -7.98 -11.43 -4.11
CA ARG A 38 -7.44 -10.60 -3.01
C ARG A 38 -6.46 -11.35 -2.11
N GLY A 39 -5.62 -10.60 -1.41
CA GLY A 39 -4.68 -11.15 -0.44
C GLY A 39 -4.49 -10.21 0.74
N GLU A 40 -4.03 -10.77 1.86
CA GLU A 40 -3.58 -10.01 3.02
C GLU A 40 -2.08 -10.20 3.23
N TYR A 41 -1.39 -9.12 3.59
CA TYR A 41 0.05 -9.08 3.82
C TYR A 41 0.36 -8.43 5.18
N ASP A 42 1.42 -8.87 5.84
CA ASP A 42 1.91 -8.22 7.05
C ASP A 42 2.75 -6.98 6.70
N LEU A 43 2.52 -5.88 7.40
CA LEU A 43 3.14 -4.57 7.17
C LEU A 43 4.54 -4.46 7.77
N VAL A 44 4.96 -5.39 8.64
CA VAL A 44 6.24 -5.37 9.36
C VAL A 44 7.31 -6.07 8.53
N ASP A 45 7.07 -7.32 8.13
CA ASP A 45 8.02 -8.14 7.38
C ASP A 45 7.64 -8.31 5.90
N GLY A 46 6.45 -7.87 5.51
CA GLY A 46 5.95 -8.00 4.14
C GLY A 46 5.43 -9.40 3.79
N ALA A 47 5.32 -10.33 4.73
CA ALA A 47 4.88 -11.70 4.44
C ALA A 47 3.42 -11.74 3.97
N ARG A 48 3.11 -12.60 3.00
CA ARG A 48 1.72 -12.86 2.59
C ARG A 48 1.05 -13.77 3.61
N LEU A 49 -0.01 -13.28 4.25
CA LEU A 49 -0.77 -13.96 5.30
C LEU A 49 -1.90 -14.83 4.75
N ALA A 50 -2.62 -14.34 3.74
CA ALA A 50 -3.73 -15.04 3.13
C ALA A 50 -3.90 -14.68 1.66
N ARG A 51 -4.54 -15.57 0.89
CA ARG A 51 -4.89 -15.32 -0.50
C ARG A 51 -6.18 -16.04 -0.86
N ASP A 52 -7.07 -15.31 -1.51
CA ASP A 52 -8.31 -15.77 -2.11
C ASP A 52 -8.24 -15.46 -3.61
N ARG A 53 -8.45 -16.48 -4.44
CA ARG A 53 -8.37 -16.39 -5.91
C ARG A 53 -9.74 -16.26 -6.57
N SER A 54 -10.81 -16.04 -5.81
CA SER A 54 -12.13 -15.80 -6.38
C SER A 54 -12.08 -14.56 -7.28
N GLU A 55 -12.36 -14.76 -8.57
CA GLU A 55 -12.52 -13.65 -9.53
C GLU A 55 -13.91 -13.00 -9.40
N ASP A 56 -14.89 -13.73 -8.86
CA ASP A 56 -16.17 -13.16 -8.46
C ASP A 56 -15.96 -12.30 -7.21
N SER A 57 -16.01 -10.97 -7.41
CA SER A 57 -15.82 -9.96 -6.38
C SER A 57 -17.09 -9.49 -5.70
N THR A 58 -18.26 -9.93 -6.16
CA THR A 58 -19.57 -9.41 -5.68
C THR A 58 -19.79 -9.62 -4.19
N SER A 59 -19.15 -10.63 -3.59
CA SER A 59 -19.26 -10.97 -2.17
C SER A 59 -18.23 -10.27 -1.27
N TRP A 60 -17.21 -9.63 -1.84
CA TRP A 60 -16.09 -9.10 -1.07
C TRP A 60 -15.57 -7.73 -1.50
N PHE A 61 -16.12 -7.12 -2.55
CA PHE A 61 -15.79 -5.78 -2.99
C PHE A 61 -17.04 -4.93 -3.17
N ASP A 62 -17.08 -3.76 -2.52
CA ASP A 62 -18.08 -2.72 -2.73
C ASP A 62 -17.45 -1.55 -3.50
N PRO A 63 -17.78 -1.37 -4.79
CA PRO A 63 -17.24 -0.27 -5.59
C PRO A 63 -17.92 1.09 -5.31
N ASN A 64 -19.10 1.13 -4.67
CA ASN A 64 -19.82 2.40 -4.42
C ASN A 64 -19.32 3.10 -3.16
N GLY A 65 -18.91 2.32 -2.16
CA GLY A 65 -18.10 2.77 -1.04
C GLY A 65 -16.81 1.98 -1.03
N PRO A 66 -15.78 2.38 -1.82
CA PRO A 66 -14.60 1.57 -2.12
C PRO A 66 -14.05 0.85 -0.90
N ALA A 67 -14.42 -0.41 -0.77
CA ALA A 67 -14.07 -1.24 0.36
C ALA A 67 -13.99 -2.71 -0.03
N CYS A 68 -13.04 -3.42 0.56
CA CYS A 68 -12.87 -4.85 0.39
C CYS A 68 -13.01 -5.56 1.74
N LEU A 69 -13.62 -6.74 1.75
CA LEU A 69 -13.69 -7.58 2.92
C LEU A 69 -12.29 -8.19 3.20
N ALA A 70 -11.87 -8.21 4.46
CA ALA A 70 -10.64 -8.91 4.88
C ALA A 70 -10.84 -10.45 4.90
N LEU A 71 -9.75 -11.20 4.73
CA LEU A 71 -9.66 -12.66 4.73
C LEU A 71 -9.41 -13.24 6.13
N VAL A 72 -8.40 -12.77 6.85
CA VAL A 72 -7.92 -13.43 8.09
C VAL A 72 -8.85 -13.12 9.27
N SER A 73 -9.35 -11.90 9.35
CA SER A 73 -10.40 -11.50 10.31
C SER A 73 -11.41 -10.64 9.57
N PRO A 74 -12.53 -11.22 9.08
CA PRO A 74 -13.46 -10.56 8.19
C PRO A 74 -13.98 -9.23 8.75
N ALA A 75 -13.62 -8.15 8.05
CA ALA A 75 -14.08 -6.80 8.29
C ALA A 75 -14.01 -6.04 6.96
N TRP A 76 -14.95 -5.14 6.72
CA TRP A 76 -14.88 -4.25 5.56
C TRP A 76 -13.78 -3.22 5.77
N VAL A 77 -12.85 -3.15 4.82
CA VAL A 77 -11.67 -2.30 4.84
C VAL A 77 -11.81 -1.27 3.73
N PRO A 78 -11.82 0.03 4.05
CA PRO A 78 -11.74 1.07 3.02
C PRO A 78 -10.47 0.88 2.19
N VAL A 79 -10.59 0.99 0.87
CA VAL A 79 -9.48 0.82 -0.06
C VAL A 79 -9.28 2.05 -0.93
N ALA A 80 -8.11 2.12 -1.54
CA ALA A 80 -7.73 3.12 -2.52
C ALA A 80 -7.13 2.44 -3.77
N GLY A 81 -7.45 2.99 -4.95
CA GLY A 81 -7.04 2.45 -6.23
C GLY A 81 -7.97 2.84 -7.38
N LEU A 82 -8.29 1.89 -8.27
CA LEU A 82 -9.06 2.16 -9.49
C LEU A 82 -10.49 2.66 -9.22
N ALA A 83 -11.12 2.18 -8.16
CA ALA A 83 -12.46 2.62 -7.76
C ALA A 83 -12.45 3.96 -7.00
N GLY A 84 -11.28 4.62 -6.88
CA GLY A 84 -11.10 5.85 -6.12
C GLY A 84 -10.58 5.56 -4.71
N GLY A 85 -10.94 6.41 -3.75
CA GLY A 85 -10.36 6.37 -2.41
C GLY A 85 -8.95 6.98 -2.33
N THR A 86 -8.44 7.14 -1.11
CA THR A 86 -7.10 7.69 -0.87
C THR A 86 -6.43 6.99 0.30
N LEU A 87 -5.09 6.93 0.27
CA LEU A 87 -4.30 6.61 1.44
C LEU A 87 -3.67 7.89 2.02
N PRO A 88 -3.28 7.90 3.31
CA PRO A 88 -2.56 9.02 3.88
C PRO A 88 -1.25 9.28 3.13
N ILE A 89 -1.08 10.50 2.63
CA ILE A 89 0.16 10.93 1.95
C ILE A 89 1.15 11.62 2.89
N GLY A 90 0.85 11.71 4.19
CA GLY A 90 1.72 12.32 5.19
C GLY A 90 1.58 11.69 6.56
N HIS A 91 2.69 11.60 7.28
CA HIS A 91 2.71 11.17 8.67
C HIS A 91 3.88 11.79 9.44
N GLY A 92 3.58 12.64 10.42
CA GLY A 92 4.59 13.37 11.18
C GLY A 92 5.42 14.26 10.27
N ARG A 93 6.75 14.04 10.24
CA ARG A 93 7.70 14.77 9.39
C ARG A 93 7.76 14.30 7.95
N TRP A 94 7.21 13.11 7.66
CA TRP A 94 7.32 12.47 6.36
C TRP A 94 6.11 12.82 5.48
N GLN A 95 6.37 13.11 4.21
CA GLN A 95 5.36 13.37 3.19
C GLN A 95 5.67 12.56 1.93
N LEU A 96 4.64 12.16 1.20
CA LEU A 96 4.75 11.57 -0.13
C LEU A 96 4.47 12.62 -1.19
N GLU A 97 5.42 12.77 -2.11
CA GLU A 97 5.23 13.47 -3.36
C GLU A 97 4.96 12.45 -4.45
N LEU A 98 3.77 12.53 -5.05
CA LEU A 98 3.27 11.57 -6.03
C LEU A 98 3.08 12.23 -7.39
N SER A 99 3.47 11.51 -8.44
CA SER A 99 3.05 11.76 -9.82
C SER A 99 2.60 10.44 -10.44
N GLU A 100 2.06 10.48 -11.66
CA GLU A 100 1.58 9.29 -12.36
C GLU A 100 2.61 8.16 -12.38
N GLU A 101 3.89 8.45 -12.58
CA GLU A 101 4.92 7.42 -12.73
C GLU A 101 5.97 7.42 -11.61
N ARG A 102 5.72 8.11 -10.50
CA ARG A 102 6.76 8.31 -9.45
C ARG A 102 6.17 8.50 -8.07
N ALA A 103 6.81 7.87 -7.09
CA ALA A 103 6.56 8.13 -5.67
C ALA A 103 7.89 8.48 -4.98
N VAL A 104 7.90 9.60 -4.26
CA VAL A 104 9.05 10.07 -3.48
C VAL A 104 8.59 10.30 -2.05
N VAL A 105 9.36 9.81 -1.08
CA VAL A 105 9.17 10.18 0.34
C VAL A 105 10.14 11.28 0.70
N VAL A 106 9.62 12.34 1.32
CA VAL A 106 10.36 13.55 1.69
C VAL A 106 10.28 13.75 3.19
N ASP A 107 11.43 14.00 3.80
CA ASP A 107 11.56 14.47 5.16
C ASP A 107 11.46 16.00 5.18
N ALA A 108 10.31 16.51 5.61
CA ALA A 108 10.06 17.95 5.69
C ALA A 108 11.01 18.68 6.66
N ALA A 109 11.67 17.97 7.58
CA ALA A 109 12.56 18.56 8.58
C ALA A 109 14.06 18.46 8.24
N SER A 110 14.46 17.69 7.22
CA SER A 110 15.87 17.54 6.85
C SER A 110 16.16 17.73 5.36
N SER A 111 15.15 18.00 4.53
CA SER A 111 15.27 18.06 3.06
C SER A 111 15.82 16.77 2.43
N ILE A 112 15.87 15.66 3.18
CA ILE A 112 16.15 14.33 2.64
C ILE A 112 14.94 13.89 1.84
N SER A 113 15.16 13.48 0.60
CA SER A 113 14.16 12.81 -0.21
C SER A 113 14.70 11.47 -0.70
N GLN A 114 13.79 10.50 -0.83
CA GLN A 114 14.10 9.18 -1.34
C GLN A 114 13.05 8.79 -2.36
N GLN A 115 13.52 8.43 -3.55
CA GLN A 115 12.66 7.85 -4.56
C GLN A 115 12.31 6.41 -4.19
N LEU A 116 11.00 6.12 -4.12
CA LEU A 116 10.48 4.79 -3.83
C LEU A 116 10.22 4.00 -5.11
N CYS A 117 9.77 4.65 -6.18
CA CYS A 117 9.61 4.05 -7.50
C CYS A 117 9.64 5.10 -8.60
N GLU A 118 9.94 4.66 -9.83
CA GLU A 118 9.81 5.45 -11.05
C GLU A 118 9.49 4.56 -12.26
N GLY A 119 9.04 5.18 -13.36
CA GLY A 119 9.02 4.59 -14.70
C GLY A 119 7.79 3.74 -15.02
N GLU A 120 6.85 3.62 -14.08
CA GLU A 120 5.58 2.93 -14.25
C GLU A 120 4.49 3.61 -13.40
N GLU A 121 3.24 3.45 -13.83
CA GLU A 121 2.06 3.99 -13.15
C GLU A 121 2.02 3.63 -11.65
N VAL A 122 1.95 4.65 -10.81
CA VAL A 122 1.66 4.55 -9.38
C VAL A 122 0.15 4.52 -9.20
N ARG A 123 -0.40 3.30 -9.12
CA ARG A 123 -1.83 3.03 -8.89
C ARG A 123 -2.31 3.61 -7.57
N VAL A 124 -1.51 3.41 -6.52
CA VAL A 124 -1.82 3.81 -5.15
C VAL A 124 -0.55 3.88 -4.33
N ALA A 125 -0.41 4.87 -3.47
CA ALA A 125 0.68 4.94 -2.51
C ALA A 125 0.24 5.64 -1.22
N GLY A 126 0.80 5.23 -0.09
CA GLY A 126 0.47 5.87 1.19
C GLY A 126 1.12 5.27 2.41
N PHE A 127 1.05 6.02 3.51
CA PHE A 127 1.47 5.59 4.83
C PHE A 127 0.44 4.69 5.49
N ALA A 128 0.90 3.63 6.13
CA ALA A 128 0.11 2.89 7.10
C ALA A 128 -0.29 3.82 8.28
N PRO A 129 -1.40 3.56 8.98
CA PRO A 129 -1.89 4.45 10.04
C PRO A 129 -0.88 4.76 11.15
N GLY A 130 0.05 3.84 11.44
CA GLY A 130 1.11 4.05 12.44
C GLY A 130 2.36 4.76 11.91
N GLY A 131 2.39 5.16 10.64
CA GLY A 131 3.47 5.94 10.02
C GLY A 131 4.80 5.23 9.82
N GLN A 132 4.89 3.94 10.15
CA GLN A 132 6.13 3.17 10.10
C GLN A 132 6.27 2.33 8.83
N THR A 133 5.24 2.31 7.98
CA THR A 133 5.23 1.57 6.73
C THR A 133 4.68 2.48 5.63
N ILE A 134 5.31 2.44 4.44
CA ILE A 134 4.75 2.98 3.20
C ILE A 134 4.45 1.81 2.28
N VAL A 135 3.33 1.87 1.57
CA VAL A 135 3.00 0.95 0.50
C VAL A 135 2.95 1.69 -0.82
N VAL A 136 3.43 1.06 -1.89
CA VAL A 136 3.33 1.56 -3.26
C VAL A 136 2.80 0.42 -4.11
N GLY A 137 1.57 0.55 -4.60
CA GLY A 137 0.95 -0.37 -5.55
C GLY A 137 1.08 0.17 -6.97
N ARG A 138 1.50 -0.71 -7.87
CA ARG A 138 1.61 -0.52 -9.31
C ARG A 138 0.80 -1.61 -10.03
N PRO A 139 0.48 -1.47 -11.33
CA PRO A 139 -0.28 -2.49 -12.05
C PRO A 139 0.24 -3.92 -11.91
N MET A 140 1.56 -4.10 -11.77
CA MET A 140 2.20 -5.41 -11.79
C MET A 140 2.80 -5.83 -10.44
N ASP A 141 2.85 -4.94 -9.46
CA ASP A 141 3.42 -5.26 -8.16
C ASP A 141 2.97 -4.35 -7.02
N LEU A 142 3.36 -4.77 -5.83
CA LEU A 142 3.22 -4.04 -4.59
C LEU A 142 4.55 -4.02 -3.86
N SER A 143 5.04 -2.82 -3.54
CA SER A 143 6.22 -2.61 -2.72
C SER A 143 5.83 -2.17 -1.31
N ILE A 144 6.51 -2.71 -0.30
CA ILE A 144 6.33 -2.37 1.12
C ILE A 144 7.66 -1.86 1.66
N TYR A 145 7.64 -0.65 2.22
CA TYR A 145 8.79 0.04 2.80
C TYR A 145 8.58 0.23 4.29
N ARG A 146 9.65 0.09 5.09
CA ARG A 146 9.65 0.41 6.53
C ARG A 146 10.42 1.70 6.79
N ALA A 147 9.93 2.44 7.78
CA ALA A 147 10.58 3.65 8.25
C ALA A 147 12.02 3.34 8.71
N PRO A 148 12.92 4.34 8.61
CA PRO A 148 14.29 4.22 9.08
C PRO A 148 14.42 3.95 10.58
#